data_AF-A0A642V4X2-F1
#
_entry.id   AF-A0A642V4X2-F1
#
_cell.length_a   1.000
_cell.length_b   1.000
_cell.length_c   1.000
_cell.angle_alpha   90.00
_cell.angle_beta   90.00
_cell.angle_gamma   90.00
#
_symmetry.space_group_name_H-M   'P 1'
#
loop_
_entity.id
_entity.type
_entity.pdbx_description
1 polymer ?
#
loop_
_entity_poly.entity_id
_entity_poly.type
_entity_poly.pdbx_seq_one_letter_code
_entity_poly.pdbx_strand_id
1 'polypeptide(L)'
;MRTTQMSSFGGHAALPGGKADYEGESAIAVARRETHEEIGISADDGELARQGYRMEHLTTLPAYLSRNLLAVRPSVVYLSGVGHDPITDLPQVLEKTYLPSMEVSEVFSAPFADFLSNRPGWYTGKYVNWGGLKWNQHWFKTIRKKKEVGETGWYNVWGLTANILIDAARIAYQREPMMEHRKPGLIGDEELIQGLMDHHILGRERVRGESIHVDFKKVFGKRSPLLQSRQG
;
A
#
# COMPACT_ATOMS: atom_id res chain seq x y z
N MET A 1 -4.02 4.09 -9.81
CA MET A 1 -2.80 4.10 -10.66
C MET A 1 -2.31 5.52 -10.70
N ARG A 2 -1.01 5.75 -10.47
CA ARG A 2 -0.46 7.10 -10.54
C ARG A 2 -0.21 7.55 -11.97
N THR A 3 -0.41 8.83 -12.26
CA THR A 3 -0.14 9.41 -13.59
C THR A 3 1.33 9.30 -13.96
N THR A 4 1.62 9.22 -15.26
CA THR A 4 2.99 9.11 -15.81
C THR A 4 3.80 10.40 -15.71
N GLN A 5 3.16 11.53 -15.39
CA GLN A 5 3.78 12.85 -15.28
C GLN A 5 4.35 13.16 -13.89
N MET A 6 4.09 12.32 -12.88
CA MET A 6 4.68 12.50 -11.56
C MET A 6 6.16 12.12 -11.55
N SER A 7 6.97 12.91 -10.85
CA SER A 7 8.43 12.73 -10.72
C SER A 7 8.85 11.42 -10.01
N SER A 8 7.89 10.64 -9.49
CA SER A 8 8.13 9.30 -8.95
C SER A 8 6.97 8.33 -9.28
N PHE A 9 7.33 7.10 -9.71
CA PHE A 9 6.44 5.92 -9.84
C PHE A 9 5.27 5.97 -10.84
N GLY A 10 5.33 6.77 -11.90
CA GLY A 10 4.30 6.80 -12.94
C GLY A 10 3.96 5.41 -13.51
N GLY A 11 2.65 5.08 -13.58
CA GLY A 11 2.16 3.80 -14.08
C GLY A 11 2.14 2.64 -13.06
N HIS A 12 2.49 2.86 -11.79
CA HIS A 12 2.38 1.84 -10.75
C HIS A 12 1.06 1.94 -9.96
N ALA A 13 0.57 0.79 -9.50
CA ALA A 13 -0.55 0.74 -8.57
C ALA A 13 -0.09 1.13 -7.15
N ALA A 14 -0.84 2.03 -6.53
CA ALA A 14 -0.71 2.44 -5.14
C ALA A 14 -2.11 2.51 -4.53
N LEU A 15 -2.18 2.34 -3.21
CA LEU A 15 -3.36 2.71 -2.43
C LEU A 15 -3.40 4.25 -2.33
N PRO A 16 -4.60 4.86 -2.22
CA PRO A 16 -4.70 6.29 -1.95
C PRO A 16 -3.99 6.66 -0.65
N GLY A 17 -3.30 7.79 -0.64
CA GLY A 17 -2.57 8.23 0.53
C GLY A 17 -1.35 9.08 0.22
N GLY A 18 -1.01 9.92 1.19
CA GLY A 18 0.09 10.85 1.09
C GLY A 18 0.72 11.15 2.44
N LYS A 19 1.29 12.35 2.54
CA LYS A 19 2.07 12.77 3.71
C LYS A 19 1.11 13.38 4.74
N ALA A 20 1.39 13.16 6.02
CA ALA A 20 0.76 13.95 7.07
C ALA A 20 1.13 15.44 6.93
N ASP A 21 0.14 16.32 7.10
CA ASP A 21 0.32 17.76 6.98
C ASP A 21 0.98 18.35 8.24
N TYR A 22 0.69 17.75 9.39
CA TYR A 22 1.23 18.16 10.68
C TYR A 22 1.50 16.96 11.58
N GLU A 23 2.34 17.19 12.59
CA GLU A 23 2.67 16.17 13.58
C GLU A 23 1.43 15.79 14.40
N GLY A 24 1.20 14.48 14.55
CA GLY A 24 0.04 13.96 15.29
C GLY A 24 -1.23 13.78 14.47
N GLU A 25 -1.25 14.14 13.17
CA GLU A 25 -2.35 13.79 12.29
C GLU A 25 -2.52 12.26 12.25
N SER A 26 -3.72 11.77 12.57
CA SER A 26 -3.98 10.33 12.64
C SER A 26 -3.91 9.68 11.26
N ALA A 27 -3.46 8.41 11.18
CA ALA A 27 -3.32 7.69 9.92
C ALA A 27 -4.64 7.59 9.13
N ILE A 28 -5.78 7.48 9.82
CA ILE A 28 -7.11 7.45 9.18
C ILE A 28 -7.52 8.83 8.65
N ALA A 29 -7.19 9.92 9.37
CA ALA A 29 -7.47 11.27 8.90
C ALA A 29 -6.68 11.57 7.62
N VAL A 30 -5.36 11.28 7.61
CA VAL A 30 -4.51 11.39 6.41
C VAL A 30 -5.11 10.57 5.26
N ALA A 31 -5.40 9.29 5.50
CA ALA A 31 -5.93 8.40 4.46
C ALA A 31 -7.25 8.90 3.87
N ARG A 32 -8.17 9.43 4.69
CA ARG A 32 -9.46 9.97 4.20
C ARG A 32 -9.28 11.25 3.39
N ARG A 33 -8.43 12.17 3.85
CA ARG A 33 -8.11 13.41 3.13
C ARG A 33 -7.54 13.12 1.75
N GLU A 34 -6.50 12.29 1.70
CA GLU A 34 -5.82 11.91 0.46
C GLU A 34 -6.73 11.10 -0.47
N THR A 35 -7.57 10.22 0.08
CA THR A 35 -8.60 9.50 -0.70
C THR A 35 -9.60 10.46 -1.36
N HIS A 36 -9.99 11.53 -0.66
CA HIS A 36 -10.87 12.56 -1.22
C HIS A 36 -10.17 13.35 -2.33
N GLU A 37 -8.93 13.79 -2.10
CA GLU A 37 -8.14 14.56 -3.07
C GLU A 37 -7.78 13.75 -4.32
N GLU A 38 -7.43 12.47 -4.16
CA GLU A 38 -6.97 11.63 -5.26
C GLU A 38 -8.11 11.07 -6.11
N ILE A 39 -9.20 10.61 -5.47
CA ILE A 39 -10.27 9.83 -6.15
C ILE A 39 -11.70 10.30 -5.86
N GLY A 40 -11.90 11.38 -5.10
CA GLY A 40 -13.21 12.03 -4.93
C GLY A 40 -14.16 11.41 -3.89
N ILE A 41 -13.74 10.35 -3.18
CA ILE A 41 -14.53 9.78 -2.08
C ILE A 41 -14.42 10.70 -0.87
N SER A 42 -15.53 11.33 -0.48
CA SER A 42 -15.49 12.42 0.50
C SER A 42 -14.94 11.99 1.86
N ALA A 43 -14.09 12.85 2.43
CA ALA A 43 -13.62 12.73 3.79
C ALA A 43 -14.71 13.10 4.83
N ASP A 44 -15.73 13.85 4.44
CA ASP A 44 -16.89 14.20 5.28
C ASP A 44 -17.99 13.13 5.20
N ASP A 45 -18.43 12.60 6.34
CA ASP A 45 -19.42 11.52 6.38
C ASP A 45 -20.80 11.94 5.83
N GLY A 46 -21.17 13.22 6.01
CA GLY A 46 -22.44 13.75 5.49
C GLY A 46 -22.46 13.84 3.97
N GLU A 47 -21.37 14.33 3.38
CA GLU A 47 -21.16 14.35 1.93
C GLU A 47 -21.01 12.93 1.39
N LEU A 48 -20.27 12.04 2.06
CA LEU A 48 -20.14 10.65 1.65
C LEU A 48 -21.50 9.95 1.62
N ALA A 49 -22.37 10.22 2.60
CA ALA A 49 -23.74 9.73 2.61
C ALA A 49 -24.57 10.28 1.44
N ARG A 50 -24.38 11.57 1.06
CA ARG A 50 -24.99 12.15 -0.15
C ARG A 50 -24.46 11.52 -1.44
N GLN A 51 -23.21 11.10 -1.46
CA GLN A 51 -22.62 10.27 -2.53
C GLN A 51 -23.21 8.84 -2.54
N GLY A 52 -23.99 8.46 -1.53
CA GLY A 52 -24.64 7.16 -1.43
C GLY A 52 -23.81 6.10 -0.72
N TYR A 53 -22.80 6.50 0.06
CA TYR A 53 -21.87 5.58 0.71
C TYR A 53 -21.71 5.86 2.20
N ARG A 54 -21.21 4.86 2.92
CA ARG A 54 -20.74 4.96 4.30
C ARG A 54 -19.38 4.28 4.40
N MET A 55 -18.46 4.92 5.11
CA MET A 55 -17.14 4.38 5.40
C MET A 55 -17.03 4.06 6.88
N GLU A 56 -16.65 2.83 7.20
CA GLU A 56 -16.37 2.38 8.56
C GLU A 56 -14.87 2.07 8.69
N HIS A 57 -14.20 2.68 9.67
CA HIS A 57 -12.80 2.37 9.95
C HIS A 57 -12.72 1.06 10.73
N LEU A 58 -12.13 0.03 10.14
CA LEU A 58 -11.98 -1.28 10.76
C LEU A 58 -10.76 -1.33 11.66
N THR A 59 -9.61 -0.91 11.13
CA THR A 59 -8.34 -0.93 11.88
C THR A 59 -7.25 -0.14 11.16
N THR A 60 -6.21 0.22 11.91
CA THR A 60 -4.94 0.72 11.39
C THR A 60 -3.90 -0.40 11.53
N LEU A 61 -3.23 -0.76 10.44
CA LEU A 61 -2.17 -1.77 10.45
C LEU A 61 -0.87 -1.19 11.04
N PRO A 62 0.07 -2.05 11.50
CA PRO A 62 1.42 -1.62 11.85
C PRO A 62 2.08 -0.84 10.70
N ALA A 63 3.06 0.02 11.01
CA ALA A 63 3.78 0.77 9.99
C ALA A 63 4.68 -0.14 9.14
N TYR A 64 4.78 0.16 7.84
CA TYR A 64 5.61 -0.52 6.86
C TYR A 64 6.72 0.40 6.38
N LEU A 65 7.89 -0.16 6.09
CA LEU A 65 9.04 0.61 5.63
C LEU A 65 9.25 0.42 4.12
N SER A 66 9.20 1.51 3.37
CA SER A 66 9.51 1.51 1.94
C SER A 66 11.02 1.36 1.69
N ARG A 67 11.39 0.96 0.46
CA ARG A 67 12.81 0.88 0.05
C ARG A 67 13.55 2.20 0.21
N ASN A 68 12.84 3.31 0.02
CA ASN A 68 13.35 4.67 0.14
C ASN A 68 13.19 5.22 1.56
N LEU A 69 13.04 4.33 2.56
CA LEU A 69 12.95 4.65 3.97
C LEU A 69 11.81 5.63 4.28
N LEU A 70 10.65 5.43 3.64
CA LEU A 70 9.41 6.10 4.02
C LEU A 70 8.61 5.13 4.88
N ALA A 71 8.22 5.57 6.07
CA ALA A 71 7.29 4.83 6.92
C ALA A 71 5.86 5.12 6.45
N VAL A 72 5.07 4.08 6.23
CA VAL A 72 3.67 4.16 5.79
C VAL A 72 2.82 3.38 6.78
N ARG A 73 1.78 4.00 7.33
CA ARG A 73 0.84 3.36 8.26
C ARG A 73 -0.53 3.20 7.58
N PRO A 74 -0.89 1.99 7.13
CA PRO A 74 -2.14 1.77 6.38
C PRO A 74 -3.37 1.80 7.29
N SER A 75 -4.46 2.37 6.78
CA SER A 75 -5.79 2.28 7.40
C SER A 75 -6.71 1.41 6.54
N VAL A 76 -7.41 0.47 7.18
CA VAL A 76 -8.36 -0.44 6.51
C VAL A 76 -9.77 0.03 6.82
N VAL A 77 -10.53 0.26 5.77
CA VAL A 77 -11.92 0.75 5.86
C VAL A 77 -12.86 -0.17 5.10
N TYR A 78 -14.08 -0.27 5.60
CA TYR A 78 -15.19 -0.89 4.90
C TYR A 78 -16.05 0.20 4.27
N LEU A 79 -16.10 0.22 2.94
CA LEU A 79 -16.98 1.11 2.17
C LEU A 79 -18.23 0.35 1.78
N SER A 80 -19.40 0.86 2.17
CA SER A 80 -20.71 0.24 1.93
C SER A 80 -21.68 1.24 1.30
N GLY A 81 -22.62 0.75 0.48
CA GLY A 81 -23.68 1.57 -0.10
C GLY A 81 -24.79 1.87 0.90
N VAL A 82 -25.37 3.07 0.82
CA VAL A 82 -26.53 3.49 1.61
C VAL A 82 -27.77 3.43 0.72
N GLY A 83 -28.73 2.56 1.04
CA GLY A 83 -30.09 2.59 0.48
C GLY A 83 -30.34 1.90 -0.87
N HIS A 84 -29.34 1.32 -1.55
CA HIS A 84 -29.52 0.51 -2.78
C HIS A 84 -28.53 -0.65 -2.86
N ASP A 85 -28.74 -1.56 -3.82
CA ASP A 85 -27.94 -2.78 -4.05
C ASP A 85 -26.44 -2.54 -3.83
N PRO A 86 -25.77 -3.40 -3.04
CA PRO A 86 -24.38 -3.20 -2.68
C PRO A 86 -23.50 -3.20 -3.94
N ILE A 87 -22.97 -2.04 -4.29
CA ILE A 87 -21.95 -1.94 -5.35
C ILE A 87 -20.67 -2.57 -4.80
N THR A 88 -20.19 -3.60 -5.49
CA THR A 88 -18.99 -4.37 -5.10
C THR A 88 -17.72 -3.99 -5.88
N ASP A 89 -17.82 -3.03 -6.81
CA ASP A 89 -16.72 -2.60 -7.67
C ASP A 89 -16.45 -1.10 -7.53
N LEU A 90 -15.29 -0.73 -6.99
CA LEU A 90 -14.93 0.67 -6.70
C LEU A 90 -14.98 1.58 -7.95
N PRO A 91 -14.53 1.18 -9.15
CA PRO A 91 -14.73 1.97 -10.36
C PRO A 91 -16.19 2.33 -10.64
N GLN A 92 -17.16 1.46 -10.35
CA GLN A 92 -18.59 1.77 -10.51
C GLN A 92 -19.08 2.78 -9.47
N VAL A 93 -18.52 2.73 -8.25
CA VAL A 93 -18.72 3.76 -7.22
C VAL A 93 -18.23 5.12 -7.71
N LEU A 94 -17.08 5.12 -8.37
CA LEU A 94 -16.45 6.34 -8.85
C LEU A 94 -17.07 6.88 -10.13
N GLU A 95 -17.77 6.10 -10.96
CA GLU A 95 -18.45 6.62 -12.16
C GLU A 95 -19.40 7.81 -11.87
N LYS A 96 -19.94 7.91 -10.64
CA LYS A 96 -20.82 9.00 -10.19
C LYS A 96 -20.11 10.14 -9.45
N THR A 97 -18.86 9.92 -9.03
CA THR A 97 -18.19 10.71 -7.99
C THR A 97 -16.77 11.13 -8.37
N TYR A 98 -16.24 10.57 -9.47
CA TYR A 98 -14.84 10.73 -9.86
C TYR A 98 -14.57 12.17 -10.28
N LEU A 99 -13.79 12.85 -9.45
CA LEU A 99 -13.10 14.07 -9.85
C LEU A 99 -11.75 13.63 -10.43
N PRO A 100 -11.48 13.88 -11.72
CA PRO A 100 -10.18 13.58 -12.29
C PRO A 100 -9.11 14.40 -11.58
N SER A 101 -8.27 13.74 -10.78
CA SER A 101 -7.07 14.36 -10.21
C SER A 101 -5.91 14.26 -11.20
N MET A 102 -4.98 15.21 -11.12
CA MET A 102 -3.75 15.16 -11.93
C MET A 102 -2.79 14.04 -11.49
N GLU A 103 -3.06 13.39 -10.35
CA GLU A 103 -2.21 12.38 -9.73
C GLU A 103 -2.70 10.95 -10.01
N VAL A 104 -3.99 10.76 -10.31
CA VAL A 104 -4.59 9.46 -10.60
C VAL A 104 -4.94 9.32 -12.07
N SER A 105 -4.32 8.33 -12.73
CA SER A 105 -4.67 7.97 -14.10
C SER A 105 -5.87 7.03 -14.19
N GLU A 106 -6.02 6.12 -13.21
CA GLU A 106 -7.06 5.11 -13.24
C GLU A 106 -7.28 4.45 -11.87
N VAL A 107 -8.52 4.06 -11.58
CA VAL A 107 -8.89 3.28 -10.40
C VAL A 107 -9.38 1.90 -10.83
N PHE A 108 -9.01 0.87 -10.07
CA PHE A 108 -9.38 -0.51 -10.33
C PHE A 108 -9.62 -1.27 -9.02
N SER A 109 -10.35 -2.39 -9.11
CA SER A 109 -10.52 -3.34 -8.01
C SER A 109 -9.74 -4.63 -8.29
N ALA A 110 -9.33 -5.34 -7.24
CA ALA A 110 -8.78 -6.68 -7.33
C ALA A 110 -9.40 -7.57 -6.23
N PRO A 111 -9.64 -8.88 -6.47
CA PRO A 111 -10.19 -9.76 -5.46
C PRO A 111 -9.22 -9.89 -4.28
N PHE A 112 -9.63 -9.48 -3.08
CA PHE A 112 -8.72 -9.34 -1.95
C PHE A 112 -8.08 -10.68 -1.51
N ALA A 113 -8.85 -11.78 -1.53
CA ALA A 113 -8.35 -13.12 -1.21
C ALA A 113 -7.23 -13.61 -2.14
N ASP A 114 -7.14 -13.06 -3.35
CA ASP A 114 -6.18 -13.49 -4.36
C ASP A 114 -4.75 -13.03 -4.05
N PHE A 115 -4.56 -12.02 -3.19
CA PHE A 115 -3.23 -11.63 -2.75
C PHE A 115 -2.50 -12.73 -1.95
N LEU A 116 -3.22 -13.78 -1.55
CA LEU A 116 -2.64 -14.99 -0.94
C LEU A 116 -2.32 -16.08 -1.98
N SER A 117 -2.71 -15.93 -3.24
CA SER A 117 -2.56 -16.96 -4.28
C SER A 117 -1.29 -16.78 -5.10
N ASN A 118 -0.59 -17.88 -5.36
CA ASN A 118 0.60 -17.92 -6.23
C ASN A 118 0.29 -18.37 -7.67
N ARG A 119 -0.99 -18.35 -8.08
CA ARG A 119 -1.43 -18.92 -9.36
C ARG A 119 -0.68 -18.32 -10.56
N PRO A 120 -0.37 -19.13 -11.60
CA PRO A 120 0.29 -18.64 -12.81
C PRO A 120 -0.49 -17.50 -13.47
N GLY A 121 0.23 -16.52 -14.02
CA GLY A 121 -0.34 -15.35 -14.68
C GLY A 121 -0.82 -14.25 -13.73
N TRP A 122 -1.15 -14.57 -12.47
CA TRP A 122 -1.48 -13.60 -11.42
C TRP A 122 -0.24 -13.17 -10.65
N TYR A 123 0.54 -14.11 -10.13
CA TYR A 123 1.64 -13.84 -9.22
C TYR A 123 3.02 -14.09 -9.85
N THR A 124 3.99 -13.26 -9.49
CA THR A 124 5.42 -13.53 -9.69
C THR A 124 6.20 -12.99 -8.49
N GLY A 125 7.22 -13.73 -8.05
CA GLY A 125 8.12 -13.32 -6.96
C GLY A 125 9.57 -13.28 -7.43
N LYS A 126 10.37 -12.39 -6.84
CA LYS A 126 11.82 -12.34 -7.05
C LYS A 126 12.53 -11.84 -5.80
N TYR A 127 13.58 -12.53 -5.40
CA TYR A 127 14.45 -12.03 -4.35
C TYR A 127 15.26 -10.82 -4.81
N VAL A 128 15.27 -9.81 -3.96
CA VAL A 128 16.08 -8.60 -4.12
C VAL A 128 16.88 -8.38 -2.85
N ASN A 129 18.06 -7.78 -3.00
CA ASN A 129 18.81 -7.29 -1.85
C ASN A 129 18.26 -5.90 -1.46
N TRP A 130 17.74 -5.82 -0.24
CA TRP A 130 17.35 -4.57 0.39
C TRP A 130 18.22 -4.35 1.63
N GLY A 131 19.23 -3.50 1.48
CA GLY A 131 20.11 -3.12 2.59
C GLY A 131 20.83 -4.28 3.28
N GLY A 132 21.18 -5.32 2.52
CA GLY A 132 21.81 -6.54 3.04
C GLY A 132 20.82 -7.62 3.49
N LEU A 133 19.51 -7.35 3.43
CA LEU A 133 18.44 -8.34 3.65
C LEU A 133 18.01 -8.97 2.32
N LYS A 134 17.79 -10.28 2.35
CA LYS A 134 17.12 -11.02 1.27
C LYS A 134 15.62 -10.72 1.40
N TRP A 135 15.08 -9.97 0.44
CA TRP A 135 13.70 -9.52 0.44
C TRP A 135 12.95 -10.15 -0.73
N ASN A 136 11.80 -10.79 -0.50
CA ASN A 136 10.97 -11.28 -1.60
C ASN A 136 10.11 -10.14 -2.15
N GLN A 137 10.37 -9.71 -3.37
CA GLN A 137 9.55 -8.73 -4.06
C GLN A 137 8.40 -9.44 -4.77
N HIS A 138 7.18 -8.95 -4.54
CA HIS A 138 5.95 -9.53 -5.08
C HIS A 138 5.39 -8.67 -6.22
N TRP A 139 4.88 -9.33 -7.26
CA TRP A 139 4.12 -8.71 -8.35
C TRP A 139 2.81 -9.47 -8.56
N PHE A 140 1.71 -8.71 -8.61
CA PHE A 140 0.38 -9.22 -8.90
C PHE A 140 -0.20 -8.51 -10.12
N LYS A 141 -0.65 -9.29 -11.11
CA LYS A 141 -1.23 -8.80 -12.36
C LYS A 141 -2.75 -8.88 -12.30
N THR A 142 -3.41 -7.74 -12.11
CA THR A 142 -4.88 -7.65 -12.20
C THR A 142 -5.31 -7.25 -13.60
N ILE A 143 -6.37 -7.88 -14.12
CA ILE A 143 -6.83 -7.67 -15.49
C ILE A 143 -7.41 -6.25 -15.62
N ARG A 144 -6.95 -5.51 -16.62
CA ARG A 144 -7.47 -4.18 -16.95
C ARG A 144 -8.72 -4.34 -17.82
N LYS A 145 -9.89 -4.00 -17.26
CA LYS A 145 -11.20 -4.20 -17.90
C LYS A 145 -11.44 -3.24 -19.07
N LYS A 146 -11.04 -1.97 -18.93
CA LYS A 146 -11.16 -0.93 -19.95
C LYS A 146 -9.74 -0.59 -20.44
N LYS A 147 -9.46 -0.82 -21.73
CA LYS A 147 -8.16 -0.50 -22.34
C LYS A 147 -8.32 -0.02 -23.77
N GLU A 148 -7.44 0.85 -24.21
CA GLU A 148 -7.29 1.29 -25.60
C GLU A 148 -6.30 0.40 -26.37
N VAL A 149 -6.31 0.51 -27.70
CA VAL A 149 -5.39 -0.22 -28.57
C VAL A 149 -3.95 0.22 -28.28
N GLY A 150 -3.07 -0.73 -28.00
CA GLY A 150 -1.67 -0.47 -27.65
C GLY A 150 -1.40 -0.36 -26.15
N GLU A 151 -2.43 -0.30 -25.30
CA GLU A 151 -2.25 -0.28 -23.86
C GLU A 151 -2.00 -1.68 -23.25
N THR A 152 -1.30 -1.72 -22.12
CA THR A 152 -1.08 -2.96 -21.36
C THR A 152 -2.41 -3.49 -20.82
N GLY A 153 -2.65 -4.80 -20.95
CA GLY A 153 -3.90 -5.44 -20.56
C GLY A 153 -4.05 -5.77 -19.07
N TRP A 154 -3.12 -5.33 -18.23
CA TRP A 154 -3.13 -5.59 -16.80
C TRP A 154 -2.52 -4.42 -16.02
N TYR A 155 -2.94 -4.24 -14.78
CA TYR A 155 -2.22 -3.41 -13.81
C TYR A 155 -1.27 -4.27 -12.99
N ASN A 156 -0.20 -3.65 -12.51
CA ASN A 156 0.81 -4.32 -11.72
C ASN A 156 0.81 -3.78 -10.29
N VAL A 157 0.44 -4.62 -9.33
CA VAL A 157 0.50 -4.32 -7.90
C VAL A 157 1.78 -4.95 -7.35
N TRP A 158 2.70 -4.12 -6.87
CA TRP A 158 4.03 -4.58 -6.47
C TRP A 158 4.64 -3.68 -5.38
N GLY A 159 5.82 -4.06 -4.90
CA GLY A 159 6.56 -3.28 -3.91
C GLY A 159 5.82 -3.17 -2.57
N LEU A 160 5.85 -1.98 -1.95
CA LEU A 160 5.24 -1.74 -0.63
C LEU A 160 3.73 -2.04 -0.64
N THR A 161 3.03 -1.63 -1.71
CA THR A 161 1.59 -1.88 -1.90
C THR A 161 1.27 -3.37 -1.82
N ALA A 162 2.04 -4.21 -2.53
CA ALA A 162 1.84 -5.66 -2.50
C ALA A 162 2.10 -6.26 -1.11
N ASN A 163 3.12 -5.80 -0.40
CA ASN A 163 3.42 -6.26 0.96
C ASN A 163 2.27 -5.96 1.94
N ILE A 164 1.75 -4.73 1.90
CA ILE A 164 0.61 -4.31 2.72
C ILE A 164 -0.62 -5.18 2.42
N LEU A 165 -0.91 -5.42 1.13
CA LEU A 165 -2.08 -6.19 0.72
C LEU A 165 -1.98 -7.67 1.09
N ILE A 166 -0.78 -8.28 1.03
CA ILE A 166 -0.56 -9.65 1.49
C ILE A 166 -0.84 -9.74 2.99
N ASP A 167 -0.23 -8.87 3.81
CA ASP A 167 -0.42 -8.88 5.27
C ASP A 167 -1.88 -8.59 5.68
N ALA A 168 -2.51 -7.62 5.02
CA ALA A 168 -3.93 -7.32 5.25
C ALA A 168 -4.80 -8.55 4.92
N ALA A 169 -4.52 -9.24 3.82
CA ALA A 169 -5.25 -10.45 3.44
C ALA A 169 -4.99 -11.61 4.41
N ARG A 170 -3.75 -11.75 4.91
CA ARG A 170 -3.40 -12.76 5.94
C ARG A 170 -4.25 -12.59 7.19
N ILE A 171 -4.42 -11.35 7.64
CA ILE A 171 -5.25 -11.00 8.80
C ILE A 171 -6.73 -11.27 8.49
N ALA A 172 -7.24 -10.71 7.39
CA ALA A 172 -8.66 -10.77 7.06
C ALA A 172 -9.19 -12.20 6.83
N TYR A 173 -8.38 -13.05 6.19
CA TYR A 173 -8.76 -14.43 5.87
C TYR A 173 -8.18 -15.47 6.82
N GLN A 174 -7.41 -15.04 7.84
CA GLN A 174 -6.69 -15.92 8.77
C GLN A 174 -5.91 -17.03 8.05
N ARG A 175 -5.23 -16.66 6.95
CA ARG A 175 -4.59 -17.62 6.05
C ARG A 175 -3.24 -17.10 5.56
N GLU A 176 -2.21 -17.93 5.67
CA GLU A 176 -0.89 -17.63 5.15
C GLU A 176 -0.86 -17.67 3.60
N PRO A 177 0.01 -16.88 2.95
CA PRO A 177 0.14 -16.87 1.50
C PRO A 177 0.68 -18.20 0.97
N MET A 178 0.27 -18.55 -0.26
CA MET A 178 0.82 -19.70 -1.00
C MET A 178 2.23 -19.44 -1.57
N MET A 179 2.72 -18.22 -1.47
CA MET A 179 4.08 -17.82 -1.81
C MET A 179 4.88 -17.52 -0.56
N GLU A 180 6.21 -17.67 -0.64
CA GLU A 180 7.09 -17.26 0.46
C GLU A 180 6.92 -15.77 0.77
N HIS A 181 6.64 -15.47 2.03
CA HIS A 181 6.52 -14.12 2.55
C HIS A 181 7.20 -14.06 3.93
N ARG A 182 6.94 -13.01 4.71
CA ARG A 182 7.34 -12.92 6.12
C ARG A 182 6.83 -14.13 6.91
N LYS A 183 7.52 -14.43 8.01
CA LYS A 183 7.11 -15.50 8.93
C LYS A 183 5.68 -15.29 9.45
N PRO A 184 4.94 -16.37 9.74
CA PRO A 184 3.65 -16.28 10.41
C PRO A 184 3.68 -15.38 11.64
N GLY A 185 2.68 -14.50 11.78
CA GLY A 185 2.57 -13.52 12.87
C GLY A 185 3.43 -12.26 12.73
N LEU A 186 4.40 -12.21 11.81
CA LEU A 186 5.15 -10.98 11.53
C LEU A 186 4.38 -10.13 10.50
N ILE A 187 3.86 -8.99 10.95
CA ILE A 187 3.13 -7.99 10.17
C ILE A 187 3.85 -6.65 10.24
N GLY A 188 4.01 -5.98 9.09
CA GLY A 188 4.64 -4.67 9.03
C GLY A 188 6.13 -4.66 9.46
N ASP A 189 6.61 -3.48 9.84
CA ASP A 189 8.02 -3.17 10.07
C ASP A 189 8.27 -2.29 11.31
N GLU A 190 7.33 -2.19 12.27
CA GLU A 190 7.45 -1.25 13.40
C GLU A 190 8.77 -1.37 14.17
N GLU A 191 9.20 -2.58 14.53
CA GLU A 191 10.48 -2.76 15.24
C GLU A 191 11.69 -2.33 14.38
N LEU A 192 11.61 -2.52 13.06
CA LEU A 192 12.67 -2.10 12.14
C LEU A 192 12.69 -0.57 12.03
N ILE A 193 11.52 0.05 11.93
CA ILE A 193 11.36 1.50 11.90
C ILE A 193 11.88 2.11 13.21
N GLN A 194 11.48 1.54 14.36
CA GLN A 194 11.96 1.97 15.68
C GLN A 194 13.47 1.88 15.78
N GLY A 195 14.06 0.74 15.41
CA GLY A 195 15.52 0.60 15.41
C GLY A 195 16.21 1.63 14.51
N LEU A 196 15.66 1.95 13.34
CA LEU A 196 16.24 3.00 12.49
C LEU A 196 16.10 4.41 13.10
N MET A 197 15.04 4.68 13.86
CA MET A 197 14.89 5.94 14.60
C MET A 197 15.91 6.01 15.75
N ASP A 198 16.09 4.94 16.51
CA ASP A 198 17.06 4.85 17.62
C ASP A 198 18.50 5.07 17.13
N HIS A 199 18.80 4.67 15.89
CA HIS A 199 20.08 4.90 15.23
C HIS A 199 20.16 6.22 14.43
N HIS A 200 19.16 7.11 14.55
CA HIS A 200 19.08 8.41 13.86
C HIS A 200 19.17 8.35 12.32
N ILE A 201 18.76 7.20 11.75
CA ILE A 201 18.66 7.00 10.30
C ILE A 201 17.31 7.52 9.80
N LEU A 202 16.26 7.32 10.60
CA LEU A 202 14.94 7.94 10.42
C LEU A 202 14.75 9.10 11.41
N GLY A 203 13.77 9.96 11.14
CA GLY A 203 13.38 11.06 12.04
C GLY A 203 14.10 12.39 11.83
N ARG A 204 15.12 12.44 10.96
CA ARG A 204 15.75 13.70 10.55
C ARG A 204 15.24 14.20 9.21
N GLU A 205 15.31 15.51 9.02
CA GLU A 205 15.11 16.12 7.71
C GLU A 205 16.20 15.64 6.75
N ARG A 206 15.78 15.28 5.52
CA ARG A 206 16.69 14.82 4.48
C ARG A 206 17.08 15.96 3.59
N VAL A 207 18.36 15.96 3.19
CA VAL A 207 18.84 16.91 2.19
C VAL A 207 18.47 16.41 0.80
N ARG A 208 17.98 17.31 -0.06
CA ARG A 208 17.66 16.96 -1.45
C ARG A 208 18.90 16.40 -2.15
N GLY A 209 18.76 15.24 -2.78
CA GLY A 209 19.87 14.55 -3.47
C GLY A 209 20.69 13.61 -2.57
N GLU A 210 20.36 13.51 -1.28
CA GLU A 210 20.98 12.55 -0.39
C GLU A 210 20.71 11.10 -0.83
N SER A 211 21.76 10.27 -0.87
CA SER A 211 21.63 8.85 -1.20
C SER A 211 20.93 8.10 -0.07
N ILE A 212 19.81 7.44 -0.40
CA ILE A 212 19.05 6.65 0.56
C ILE A 212 19.52 5.19 0.44
N HIS A 213 20.63 4.87 1.09
CA HIS A 213 21.12 3.50 1.21
C HIS A 213 21.40 3.16 2.67
N VAL A 214 20.78 2.08 3.16
CA VAL A 214 21.00 1.56 4.51
C VAL A 214 21.59 0.17 4.39
N ASP A 215 22.67 -0.10 5.10
CA ASP A 215 23.16 -1.46 5.33
C ASP A 215 22.68 -1.90 6.71
N PHE A 216 21.58 -2.63 6.77
CA PHE A 216 20.95 -3.03 8.01
C PHE A 216 21.90 -3.83 8.91
N LYS A 217 22.82 -4.62 8.34
CA LYS A 217 23.79 -5.40 9.12
C LYS A 217 24.85 -4.52 9.76
N LYS A 218 25.19 -3.38 9.16
CA LYS A 218 26.06 -2.37 9.79
C LYS A 218 25.35 -1.62 10.91
N VAL A 219 24.06 -1.33 10.74
CA VAL A 219 23.25 -0.62 11.74
C VAL A 219 22.99 -1.48 12.96
N PHE A 220 22.41 -2.66 12.76
CA PHE A 220 21.92 -3.50 13.85
C PHE A 220 22.87 -4.63 14.26
N GLY A 221 23.96 -4.82 13.49
CA GLY A 221 24.88 -5.93 13.66
C GLY A 221 24.48 -7.19 12.87
N LYS A 222 25.48 -7.96 12.41
CA LYS A 222 25.30 -9.15 11.56
C LYS A 222 24.46 -10.26 12.20
N ARG A 223 24.42 -10.34 13.53
CA ARG A 223 23.69 -11.36 14.31
C ARG A 223 22.43 -10.82 14.98
N SER A 224 21.94 -9.66 14.53
CA SER A 224 20.75 -9.03 15.09
C SER A 224 19.53 -9.97 15.02
N PRO A 225 18.87 -10.28 16.15
CA PRO A 225 17.61 -11.03 16.16
C PRO A 225 16.53 -10.37 15.29
N LEU A 226 16.50 -9.02 15.27
CA LEU A 226 15.59 -8.21 14.45
C LEU A 226 15.73 -8.52 12.94
N LEU A 227 16.96 -8.74 12.49
CA LEU A 227 17.23 -9.06 11.08
C LEU A 227 16.99 -10.53 10.77
N GLN A 228 17.25 -11.43 11.72
CA GLN A 228 16.99 -12.87 11.58
C GLN A 228 15.50 -13.20 11.53
N SER A 229 14.66 -12.46 12.26
CA SER A 229 13.20 -12.63 12.21
C SER A 229 12.62 -12.23 10.84
N ARG A 230 13.31 -11.35 10.11
CA ARG A 230 12.91 -10.82 8.79
C ARG A 230 13.50 -11.58 7.61
N GLN A 231 14.34 -12.59 7.85
CA GLN A 231 14.81 -13.49 6.80
C GLN A 231 13.73 -14.52 6.48
N GLY A 232 13.17 -14.41 5.27
CA GLY A 232 12.38 -15.42 4.57
C GLY A 232 13.25 -16.27 3.65
#